data_AF-A0A7S2WIS6-F1
#
_entry.id   AF-A0A7S2WIS6-F1
#
_cell.length_a   1.000
_cell.length_b   1.000
_cell.length_c   1.000
_cell.angle_alpha   90.00
_cell.angle_beta   90.00
_cell.angle_gamma   90.00
#
_symmetry.space_group_name_H-M   'P 1'
#
loop_
_entity.id
_entity.type
_entity.pdbx_description
1 polymer ?
#
loop_
_entity_poly.entity_id
_entity_poly.type
_entity_poly.pdbx_seq_one_letter_code
_entity_poly.pdbx_strand_id
1 'polypeptide(L)'
;LITMDVHSRDVVQRLITQKAEGPASFLWQQQLRNYWKTVNTNMETDIRICDFKTKYSYEYVGNCGRLVITPLTDRCYITLTTAMRLMLGGAPAGPAGTGKTETTKDLARALALPCYVFNCSDQMNYQTLADIFKGLSQTGAWGCFDEFNRIPIEVLSVVATQVKTVLDAIVHFAEPQNRPDELKELAPDLAETPGTQPCKVG
;
A
#
# COMPACT_ATOMS: atom_id res chain seq x y z
N LEU A 1 -3.80 19.60 -7.08
CA LEU A 1 -2.47 20.21 -7.32
C LEU A 1 -2.02 21.00 -6.09
N ILE A 2 -2.76 22.06 -5.72
CA ILE A 2 -2.43 22.96 -4.59
C ILE A 2 -2.05 22.22 -3.29
N THR A 3 -2.81 21.19 -2.88
CA THR A 3 -2.51 20.42 -1.66
C THR A 3 -1.11 19.79 -1.66
N MET A 4 -0.66 19.29 -2.82
CA MET A 4 0.67 18.68 -2.95
C MET A 4 1.77 19.74 -2.95
N ASP A 5 1.52 20.90 -3.57
CA ASP A 5 2.48 22.00 -3.64
C ASP A 5 2.72 22.60 -2.25
N VAL A 6 1.65 22.79 -1.46
CA VAL A 6 1.75 23.25 -0.08
C VAL A 6 2.54 22.26 0.77
N HIS A 7 2.24 20.95 0.68
CA HIS A 7 2.99 19.93 1.37
C HIS A 7 4.48 19.93 0.96
N SER A 8 4.77 20.01 -0.33
CA SER A 8 6.15 20.02 -0.86
C SER A 8 6.94 21.23 -0.36
N ARG A 9 6.32 22.42 -0.33
CA ARG A 9 6.92 23.62 0.26
C ARG A 9 7.27 23.40 1.73
N ASP A 10 6.34 22.84 2.51
CA ASP A 10 6.54 22.60 3.94
C ASP A 10 7.65 21.57 4.20
N VAL A 11 7.76 20.54 3.35
CA VAL A 11 8.86 19.57 3.36
C VAL A 11 10.20 20.27 3.08
N VAL A 12 10.29 21.08 2.02
CA VAL A 12 11.51 21.82 1.68
C VAL A 12 11.93 22.75 2.82
N GLN A 13 11.00 23.50 3.38
CA GLN A 13 11.27 24.38 4.51
C GLN A 13 11.81 23.59 5.71
N ARG A 14 11.22 22.43 6.02
CA ARG A 14 11.67 21.54 7.09
C ARG A 14 13.09 21.02 6.85
N LEU A 15 13.42 20.63 5.62
CA LEU A 15 14.77 20.17 5.25
C LEU A 15 15.83 21.26 5.45
N ILE A 16 15.51 22.51 5.08
CA ILE A 16 16.39 23.67 5.28
C ILE A 16 16.59 23.95 6.76
N THR A 17 15.49 24.07 7.52
CA THR A 17 15.56 24.39 8.96
C THR A 17 16.32 23.34 9.75
N GLN A 18 16.20 22.06 9.40
CA GLN A 18 16.88 20.96 10.08
C GLN A 18 18.25 20.63 9.47
N LYS A 19 18.72 21.39 8.48
CA LYS A 19 20.01 21.21 7.80
C LYS A 19 20.23 19.77 7.32
N ALA A 20 19.24 19.22 6.61
CA ALA A 20 19.34 17.88 6.06
C ALA A 20 20.46 17.79 5.01
N GLU A 21 21.43 16.90 5.21
CA GLU A 21 22.57 16.74 4.31
C GLU A 21 22.47 15.45 3.48
N GLY A 22 22.49 15.63 2.16
CA GLY A 22 22.57 14.53 1.19
C GLY A 22 21.31 13.65 1.06
N PRO A 23 21.32 12.72 0.09
CA PRO A 23 20.18 11.85 -0.20
C PRO A 23 19.98 10.72 0.83
N ALA A 24 20.97 10.49 1.69
CA ALA A 24 20.91 9.50 2.77
C ALA A 24 20.23 10.04 4.05
N SER A 25 19.98 11.35 4.14
CA SER A 25 19.29 11.93 5.30
C SER A 25 17.92 11.29 5.50
N PHE A 26 17.63 10.86 6.72
CA PHE A 26 16.30 10.31 7.07
C PHE A 26 15.18 11.30 6.75
N LEU A 27 15.43 12.60 6.90
CA LEU A 27 14.43 13.64 6.62
C LEU A 27 13.99 13.66 5.16
N TRP A 28 14.91 13.32 4.26
CA TRP A 28 14.64 13.12 2.84
C TRP A 28 14.10 11.71 2.56
N GLN A 29 14.65 10.69 3.21
CA GLN A 29 14.23 9.30 3.02
C GLN A 29 12.79 9.01 3.42
N GLN A 30 12.29 9.66 4.47
CA GLN A 30 10.93 9.49 4.95
C GLN A 30 9.86 10.06 4.00
N GLN A 31 10.24 10.83 2.97
CA GLN A 31 9.30 11.37 1.98
C GLN A 31 8.96 10.32 0.92
N LEU A 32 7.71 10.28 0.48
CA LEU A 32 7.29 9.51 -0.70
C LEU A 32 7.81 10.20 -1.97
N ARG A 33 8.73 9.55 -2.68
CA ARG A 33 9.45 10.13 -3.81
C ARG A 33 9.27 9.30 -5.07
N ASN A 34 9.05 9.98 -6.18
CA ASN A 34 8.95 9.38 -7.51
C ASN A 34 10.26 9.63 -8.26
N TYR A 35 10.80 8.59 -8.88
CA TYR A 35 12.00 8.63 -9.69
C TYR A 35 11.67 8.15 -11.09
N TRP A 36 11.91 9.01 -12.07
CA TRP A 36 11.77 8.66 -13.47
C TRP A 36 12.97 7.87 -13.95
N LYS A 37 12.74 6.77 -14.64
CA LYS A 37 13.78 5.91 -15.23
C LYS A 37 13.43 5.55 -16.66
N THR A 38 14.46 5.40 -17.48
CA THR A 38 14.34 4.86 -18.83
C THR A 38 14.96 3.47 -18.84
N VAL A 39 14.16 2.45 -19.16
CA VAL A 39 14.57 1.05 -19.23
C VAL A 39 14.20 0.52 -20.60
N ASN A 40 15.19 0.13 -21.41
CA ASN A 40 14.97 -0.48 -22.73
C ASN A 40 13.95 0.27 -23.61
N THR A 41 14.08 1.60 -23.69
CA THR A 41 13.19 2.52 -24.46
C THR A 41 11.85 2.83 -23.79
N ASN A 42 11.44 2.07 -22.78
CA ASN A 42 10.24 2.34 -22.00
C ASN A 42 10.53 3.29 -20.83
N MET A 43 9.54 4.13 -20.50
CA MET A 43 9.61 5.03 -19.36
C MET A 43 8.89 4.41 -18.17
N GLU A 44 9.64 4.17 -17.09
CA GLU A 44 9.14 3.61 -15.84
C GLU A 44 9.30 4.61 -14.70
N THR A 45 8.34 4.62 -13.77
CA THR A 45 8.39 5.42 -12.54
C THR A 45 8.60 4.50 -11.36
N ASP A 46 9.71 4.70 -10.65
CA ASP A 46 9.97 4.09 -9.35
C ASP A 46 9.40 4.97 -8.24
N ILE A 47 8.80 4.36 -7.24
CA ILE A 47 8.36 5.03 -6.01
C ILE A 47 9.23 4.53 -4.86
N ARG A 48 9.73 5.46 -4.03
CA ARG A 48 10.57 5.14 -2.87
C ARG A 48 10.16 5.94 -1.64
N ILE A 49 10.13 5.26 -0.50
CA ILE A 49 9.91 5.84 0.82
C ILE A 49 10.62 4.97 1.85
N CYS A 50 11.49 5.58 2.65
CA CYS A 50 12.45 4.87 3.49
C CYS A 50 13.15 3.76 2.67
N ASP A 51 13.03 2.51 3.13
CA ASP A 51 13.56 1.33 2.46
C ASP A 51 12.56 0.63 1.52
N PHE A 52 11.30 1.07 1.51
CA PHE A 52 10.30 0.54 0.59
C PHE A 52 10.52 1.10 -0.81
N LYS A 53 10.55 0.20 -1.80
CA LYS A 53 10.70 0.50 -3.22
C LYS A 53 9.67 -0.30 -4.00
N THR A 54 8.95 0.35 -4.90
CA THR A 54 7.96 -0.29 -5.76
C THR A 54 7.89 0.45 -7.09
N LYS A 55 7.43 -0.21 -8.15
CA LYS A 55 7.06 0.46 -9.39
C LYS A 55 5.72 1.17 -9.23
N TYR A 56 5.53 2.28 -9.93
CA TYR A 56 4.22 2.91 -10.11
C TYR A 56 3.34 1.95 -10.92
N SER A 57 2.11 1.68 -10.48
CA SER A 57 1.30 0.59 -11.04
C SER A 57 0.48 0.99 -12.27
N TYR A 58 0.44 2.28 -12.61
CA TYR A 58 -0.23 2.83 -13.80
C TYR A 58 -1.73 2.55 -13.92
N GLU A 59 -2.41 2.10 -12.86
CA GLU A 59 -3.86 1.94 -12.91
C GLU A 59 -4.59 3.29 -12.81
N TYR A 60 -5.74 3.37 -13.47
CA TYR A 60 -6.55 4.57 -13.48
C TYR A 60 -7.31 4.75 -12.16
N VAL A 61 -6.87 5.69 -11.33
CA VAL A 61 -7.48 5.97 -10.01
C VAL A 61 -8.52 7.11 -10.08
N GLY A 62 -8.70 7.75 -11.23
CA GLY A 62 -9.62 8.86 -11.43
C GLY A 62 -9.18 10.21 -10.82
N ASN A 63 -9.96 11.25 -11.11
CA ASN A 63 -9.73 12.60 -10.58
C ASN A 63 -10.52 12.82 -9.27
N CYS A 64 -10.07 12.16 -8.20
CA CYS A 64 -10.67 12.30 -6.88
C CYS A 64 -10.02 13.45 -6.07
N GLY A 65 -10.75 13.94 -5.06
CA GLY A 65 -10.19 14.87 -4.07
C GLY A 65 -8.92 14.31 -3.40
N ARG A 66 -7.98 15.19 -3.08
CA ARG A 66 -6.73 14.84 -2.40
C ARG A 66 -6.85 15.05 -0.90
N LEU A 67 -6.34 14.12 -0.12
CA LEU A 67 -6.22 14.28 1.33
C LEU A 67 -5.16 15.35 1.62
N VAL A 68 -5.41 16.19 2.63
CA VAL A 68 -4.39 17.13 3.10
C VAL A 68 -3.30 16.34 3.80
N ILE A 69 -2.08 16.37 3.26
CA ILE A 69 -0.96 15.63 3.82
C ILE A 69 -0.41 16.38 5.03
N THR A 70 -0.52 15.76 6.19
CA THR A 70 -0.01 16.27 7.47
C THR A 70 1.18 15.43 7.94
N PRO A 71 1.96 15.90 8.94
CA PRO A 71 2.99 15.08 9.55
C PRO A 71 2.49 13.76 10.17
N LEU A 72 1.20 13.63 10.45
CA LEU A 72 0.59 12.38 10.90
C LEU A 72 0.38 11.42 9.71
N THR A 73 -0.15 11.94 8.60
CA THR A 73 -0.33 11.19 7.35
C THR A 73 1.01 10.66 6.81
N ASP A 74 2.08 11.47 6.84
CA ASP A 74 3.43 11.05 6.48
C ASP A 74 3.89 9.83 7.30
N ARG A 75 3.66 9.85 8.62
CA ARG A 75 4.01 8.73 9.49
C ARG A 75 3.21 7.48 9.16
N CYS A 76 1.91 7.64 8.88
CA CYS A 76 1.07 6.53 8.45
C CYS A 76 1.58 5.91 7.14
N TYR A 77 2.01 6.74 6.18
CA TYR A 77 2.62 6.25 4.93
C TYR A 77 3.87 5.42 5.19
N ILE A 78 4.77 5.89 6.06
CA ILE A 78 5.99 5.15 6.43
C ILE A 78 5.63 3.80 7.07
N THR A 79 4.68 3.77 8.02
CA THR A 79 4.27 2.54 8.69
C THR A 79 3.63 1.55 7.72
N LEU A 80 2.71 2.00 6.88
CA LEU A 80 2.04 1.14 5.89
C LEU A 80 3.03 0.58 4.88
N THR A 81 3.91 1.42 4.33
CA THR A 81 4.91 0.99 3.35
C THR A 81 5.98 0.08 3.95
N THR A 82 6.30 0.26 5.24
CA THR A 82 7.15 -0.67 5.99
C THR A 82 6.47 -2.02 6.19
N ALA A 83 5.19 -2.06 6.56
CA ALA A 83 4.43 -3.31 6.65
C ALA A 83 4.43 -4.05 5.31
N MET A 84 4.19 -3.33 4.21
CA MET A 84 4.22 -3.90 2.86
C MET A 84 5.61 -4.43 2.48
N ARG A 85 6.69 -3.73 2.84
CA ARG A 85 8.07 -4.22 2.63
C ARG A 85 8.28 -5.57 3.33
N LEU A 86 7.68 -5.76 4.49
CA LEU A 86 7.75 -6.98 5.29
C LEU A 86 6.69 -8.01 4.89
N MET A 87 5.94 -7.80 3.80
CA MET A 87 4.85 -8.66 3.33
C MET A 87 3.76 -8.88 4.40
N LEU A 88 3.49 -7.84 5.20
CA LEU A 88 2.45 -7.81 6.22
C LEU A 88 1.29 -6.90 5.80
N GLY A 89 0.10 -7.20 6.31
CA GLY A 89 -1.03 -6.25 6.30
C GLY A 89 -0.75 -5.04 7.20
N GLY A 90 -1.38 -3.91 6.89
CA GLY A 90 -1.23 -2.68 7.66
C GLY A 90 -2.55 -2.28 8.32
N ALA A 91 -2.57 -2.16 9.65
CA ALA A 91 -3.77 -1.79 10.40
C ALA A 91 -3.61 -0.42 11.09
N PRO A 92 -3.97 0.70 10.43
CA PRO A 92 -4.05 1.99 11.10
C PRO A 92 -5.13 1.94 12.19
N ALA A 93 -4.75 2.25 13.43
CA ALA A 93 -5.67 2.29 14.57
C ALA A 93 -5.89 3.74 15.04
N GLY A 94 -7.11 4.07 15.43
CA GLY A 94 -7.47 5.40 15.93
C GLY A 94 -8.99 5.62 15.98
N PRO A 95 -9.45 6.68 16.67
CA PRO A 95 -10.88 7.01 16.79
C PRO A 95 -11.61 7.14 15.43
N ALA A 96 -12.93 7.08 15.46
CA ALA A 96 -13.74 7.35 14.27
C ALA A 96 -13.46 8.78 13.75
N GLY A 97 -13.43 8.95 12.43
CA GLY A 97 -13.23 10.26 11.80
C GLY A 97 -11.78 10.78 11.76
N THR A 98 -10.78 9.99 12.18
CA THR A 98 -9.35 10.40 12.12
C THR A 98 -8.68 10.15 10.77
N GLY A 99 -9.45 9.96 9.70
CA GLY A 99 -8.91 9.85 8.34
C GLY A 99 -8.16 8.55 8.02
N LYS A 100 -8.45 7.44 8.74
CA LYS A 100 -7.72 6.16 8.58
C LYS A 100 -7.90 5.59 7.18
N THR A 101 -9.14 5.39 6.78
CA THR A 101 -9.55 4.88 5.46
C THR A 101 -9.06 5.81 4.36
N GLU A 102 -9.19 7.12 4.56
CA GLU A 102 -8.76 8.15 3.63
C GLU A 102 -7.23 8.14 3.44
N THR A 103 -6.47 7.91 4.51
CA THR A 103 -5.01 7.81 4.46
C THR A 103 -4.57 6.58 3.67
N THR A 104 -5.19 5.42 3.90
CA THR A 104 -4.90 4.19 3.13
C THR A 104 -5.23 4.39 1.65
N LYS A 105 -6.40 4.98 1.33
CA LYS A 105 -6.79 5.27 -0.06
C LYS A 105 -5.85 6.26 -0.74
N ASP A 106 -5.40 7.28 -0.03
CA ASP A 106 -4.51 8.29 -0.59
C ASP A 106 -3.12 7.72 -0.88
N LEU A 107 -2.60 6.85 0.01
CA LEU A 107 -1.37 6.09 -0.26
C LEU A 107 -1.52 5.19 -1.48
N ALA A 108 -2.60 4.40 -1.56
CA ALA A 108 -2.85 3.53 -2.71
C ALA A 108 -2.89 4.32 -4.03
N ARG A 109 -3.54 5.49 -4.02
CA ARG A 109 -3.56 6.42 -5.16
C ARG A 109 -2.16 6.93 -5.51
N ALA A 110 -1.32 7.22 -4.52
CA ALA A 110 0.05 7.64 -4.76
C ALA A 110 0.90 6.53 -5.42
N LEU A 111 0.54 5.26 -5.20
CA LEU A 111 1.13 4.08 -5.85
C LEU A 111 0.46 3.68 -7.17
N ALA A 112 -0.60 4.40 -7.57
CA ALA A 112 -1.45 4.10 -8.72
C ALA A 112 -2.15 2.75 -8.67
N LEU A 113 -2.61 2.35 -7.48
CA LEU A 113 -3.32 1.10 -7.25
C LEU A 113 -4.79 1.37 -6.86
N PRO A 114 -5.73 0.55 -7.32
CA PRO A 114 -7.11 0.61 -6.90
C PRO A 114 -7.21 0.16 -5.44
N CYS A 115 -7.94 0.94 -4.64
CA CYS A 115 -8.23 0.62 -3.24
C CYS A 115 -9.74 0.53 -3.04
N TYR A 116 -10.23 -0.70 -2.86
CA TYR A 116 -11.62 -0.98 -2.56
C TYR A 116 -11.84 -0.93 -1.05
N VAL A 117 -12.80 -0.12 -0.62
CA VAL A 117 -13.17 -0.01 0.79
C VAL A 117 -14.38 -0.88 1.04
N PHE A 118 -14.25 -1.81 1.97
CA PHE A 118 -15.34 -2.66 2.45
C PHE A 118 -15.75 -2.17 3.83
N ASN A 119 -16.97 -1.65 3.94
CA ASN A 119 -17.52 -1.25 5.23
C ASN A 119 -18.01 -2.51 5.96
N CYS A 120 -17.36 -2.87 7.06
CA CYS A 120 -17.67 -4.09 7.79
C CYS A 120 -18.88 -3.90 8.70
N SER A 121 -19.72 -4.93 8.77
CA SER A 121 -20.91 -4.96 9.61
C SER A 121 -21.07 -6.31 10.29
N ASP A 122 -22.00 -6.37 11.23
CA ASP A 122 -22.44 -7.59 11.92
C ASP A 122 -23.11 -8.61 10.98
N GLN A 123 -23.52 -8.19 9.78
CA GLN A 123 -24.11 -9.05 8.75
C GLN A 123 -23.08 -9.73 7.84
N MET A 124 -21.79 -9.40 7.95
CA MET A 124 -20.75 -10.03 7.14
C MET A 124 -20.51 -11.47 7.57
N ASN A 125 -20.51 -12.38 6.60
CA ASN A 125 -20.15 -13.79 6.80
C ASN A 125 -18.77 -14.13 6.22
N TYR A 126 -18.18 -15.23 6.68
CA TYR A 126 -16.84 -15.65 6.28
C TYR A 126 -16.75 -16.06 4.81
N GLN A 127 -17.87 -16.45 4.17
CA GLN A 127 -17.93 -16.79 2.75
C GLN A 127 -17.79 -15.54 1.87
N THR A 128 -18.50 -14.47 2.21
CA THR A 128 -18.45 -13.19 1.49
C THR A 128 -17.05 -12.59 1.60
N LEU A 129 -16.45 -12.63 2.79
CA LEU A 129 -15.06 -12.18 2.99
C LEU A 129 -14.07 -13.05 2.19
N ALA A 130 -14.26 -14.37 2.15
CA ALA A 130 -13.44 -15.24 1.31
C ALA A 130 -13.53 -14.88 -0.18
N ASP A 131 -14.72 -14.58 -0.69
CA ASP A 131 -14.91 -14.20 -2.08
C ASP A 131 -14.30 -12.82 -2.39
N ILE A 132 -14.37 -11.88 -1.44
CA ILE A 132 -13.64 -10.61 -1.51
C ILE A 132 -12.13 -10.87 -1.58
N PHE A 133 -11.57 -11.68 -0.69
CA PHE A 133 -10.13 -11.98 -0.70
C PHE A 133 -9.69 -12.67 -1.99
N LYS A 134 -10.49 -13.59 -2.53
CA LYS A 134 -10.22 -14.19 -3.86
C LYS A 134 -10.19 -13.12 -4.95
N GLY A 135 -11.18 -12.23 -4.99
CA GLY A 135 -11.24 -11.15 -5.97
C GLY A 135 -10.06 -10.20 -5.88
N LEU A 136 -9.69 -9.78 -4.66
CA LEU A 136 -8.51 -8.95 -4.42
C LEU A 136 -7.23 -9.67 -4.89
N SER A 137 -7.11 -10.98 -4.61
CA SER A 137 -5.92 -11.77 -4.95
C SER A 137 -5.76 -12.02 -6.44
N GLN A 138 -6.86 -12.06 -7.18
CA GLN A 138 -6.83 -12.20 -8.63
C GLN A 138 -6.53 -10.88 -9.34
N THR A 139 -6.93 -9.76 -8.75
CA THR A 139 -6.85 -8.44 -9.39
C THR A 139 -5.57 -7.66 -9.07
N GLY A 140 -4.87 -7.96 -7.98
CA GLY A 140 -3.76 -7.09 -7.55
C GLY A 140 -4.19 -5.87 -6.75
N ALA A 141 -5.50 -5.71 -6.52
CA ALA A 141 -6.05 -4.54 -5.87
C ALA A 141 -5.83 -4.52 -4.35
N TRP A 142 -5.96 -3.34 -3.76
CA TRP A 142 -5.94 -3.18 -2.31
C TRP A 142 -7.34 -3.28 -1.76
N GLY A 143 -7.50 -4.09 -0.71
CA GLY A 143 -8.68 -4.06 0.15
C GLY A 143 -8.40 -3.22 1.38
N CYS A 144 -9.35 -2.38 1.77
CA CYS A 144 -9.34 -1.65 3.03
C CYS A 144 -10.64 -1.98 3.79
N PHE A 145 -10.54 -2.67 4.92
CA PHE A 145 -11.69 -3.10 5.71
C PHE A 145 -12.00 -2.07 6.80
N ASP A 146 -12.98 -1.19 6.53
CA ASP A 146 -13.41 -0.17 7.48
C ASP A 146 -14.34 -0.78 8.54
N GLU A 147 -14.31 -0.23 9.75
CA GLU A 147 -15.04 -0.73 10.91
C GLU A 147 -14.87 -2.24 11.16
N PHE A 148 -13.67 -2.80 10.89
CA PHE A 148 -13.37 -4.25 11.03
C PHE A 148 -13.77 -4.85 12.39
N ASN A 149 -13.73 -4.04 13.44
CA ASN A 149 -14.18 -4.41 14.78
C ASN A 149 -15.70 -4.63 14.92
N ARG A 150 -16.50 -4.40 13.88
CA ARG A 150 -17.94 -4.72 13.82
C ARG A 150 -18.24 -6.14 13.35
N ILE A 151 -17.25 -6.85 12.82
CA ILE A 151 -17.42 -8.24 12.40
C ILE A 151 -17.65 -9.12 13.65
N PRO A 152 -18.62 -10.06 13.64
CA PRO A 152 -18.85 -10.95 14.76
C PRO A 152 -17.60 -11.77 15.10
N ILE A 153 -17.34 -11.97 16.40
CA ILE A 153 -16.13 -12.66 16.86
C ILE A 153 -16.01 -14.10 16.35
N GLU A 154 -17.15 -14.77 16.15
CA GLU A 154 -17.25 -16.10 15.55
C GLU A 154 -16.77 -16.13 14.09
N VAL A 155 -17.02 -15.06 13.33
CA VAL A 155 -16.55 -14.90 11.94
C VAL A 155 -15.08 -14.53 11.91
N LEU A 156 -14.61 -13.67 12.84
CA LEU A 156 -13.22 -13.21 12.90
C LEU A 156 -12.20 -14.34 13.00
N SER A 157 -12.51 -15.41 13.73
CA SER A 157 -11.60 -16.56 13.87
C SER A 157 -11.33 -17.24 12.52
N VAL A 158 -12.36 -17.44 11.70
CA VAL A 158 -12.25 -18.03 10.37
C VAL A 158 -11.53 -17.06 9.42
N VAL A 159 -11.90 -15.78 9.46
CA VAL A 159 -11.32 -14.73 8.62
C VAL A 159 -9.82 -14.56 8.88
N ALA A 160 -9.37 -14.65 10.14
CA ALA A 160 -7.95 -14.59 10.47
C ALA A 160 -7.15 -15.70 9.77
N THR A 161 -7.73 -16.90 9.67
CA THR A 161 -7.11 -18.02 8.94
C THR A 161 -7.08 -17.76 7.43
N GLN A 162 -8.14 -17.18 6.88
CA GLN A 162 -8.20 -16.82 5.46
C GLN A 162 -7.16 -15.75 5.11
N VAL A 163 -7.07 -14.66 5.89
CA VAL A 163 -6.08 -13.59 5.69
C VAL A 163 -4.66 -14.14 5.82
N LYS A 164 -4.41 -14.96 6.85
CA LYS A 164 -3.12 -15.63 7.02
C LYS A 164 -2.75 -16.48 5.82
N THR A 165 -3.69 -17.27 5.29
CA THR A 165 -3.46 -18.11 4.11
C THR A 165 -3.05 -17.27 2.89
N VAL A 166 -3.68 -16.10 2.70
CA VAL A 166 -3.31 -15.17 1.62
C VAL A 166 -1.92 -14.58 1.85
N LEU A 167 -1.61 -14.12 3.06
CA LEU A 167 -0.29 -13.55 3.39
C LEU A 167 0.84 -14.58 3.28
N ASP A 168 0.64 -15.79 3.79
CA ASP A 168 1.61 -16.88 3.68
C ASP A 168 1.86 -17.24 2.20
N ALA A 169 0.81 -17.25 1.37
CA ALA A 169 0.94 -17.46 -0.08
C ALA A 169 1.73 -16.33 -0.76
N ILE A 170 1.47 -15.06 -0.40
CA ILE A 170 2.23 -13.91 -0.89
C ILE A 170 3.72 -14.08 -0.58
N VAL A 171 4.07 -14.41 0.66
CA VAL A 171 5.46 -14.65 1.06
C VAL A 171 6.07 -15.81 0.28
N HIS A 172 5.34 -16.93 0.16
CA HIS A 172 5.83 -18.11 -0.55
C HIS A 172 6.10 -17.84 -2.04
N PHE A 173 5.16 -17.19 -2.74
CA PHE A 173 5.27 -16.87 -4.16
C PHE A 173 6.12 -15.62 -4.46
N ALA A 174 6.64 -14.94 -3.43
CA ALA A 174 7.63 -13.88 -3.62
C ALA A 174 8.90 -14.43 -4.28
N GLU A 175 9.31 -15.63 -3.90
CA GLU A 175 10.40 -16.36 -4.55
C GLU A 175 9.92 -16.93 -5.90
N PRO A 176 10.55 -16.55 -7.04
CA PRO A 176 10.14 -17.01 -8.36
C PRO A 176 10.09 -18.54 -8.52
N GLN A 177 10.98 -19.25 -7.82
CA GLN A 177 11.08 -20.71 -7.85
C GLN A 177 9.83 -21.44 -7.33
N ASN A 178 9.10 -20.81 -6.41
CA ASN A 178 7.89 -21.37 -5.79
C ASN A 178 6.63 -21.09 -6.63
N ARG A 179 6.73 -20.24 -7.66
CA ARG A 179 5.59 -19.92 -8.52
C ARG A 179 5.23 -21.12 -9.41
N PRO A 180 3.95 -21.30 -9.78
CA PRO A 180 3.55 -22.24 -10.82
C PRO A 180 4.35 -22.00 -12.11
N ASP A 181 4.63 -23.05 -12.88
CA ASP A 181 5.50 -22.97 -14.07
C ASP A 181 5.06 -21.88 -15.06
N GLU A 182 3.74 -21.71 -15.22
CA GLU A 182 3.12 -20.67 -16.05
C GLU A 182 3.44 -19.22 -15.61
N LEU A 183 3.81 -19.03 -14.34
CA LEU A 183 4.06 -17.74 -13.70
C LEU A 183 5.55 -17.52 -13.35
N LYS A 184 6.43 -18.49 -13.64
CA LYS A 184 7.87 -18.38 -13.38
C LYS A 184 8.57 -17.35 -14.27
N GLU A 185 8.08 -17.18 -15.50
CA GLU A 185 8.62 -16.23 -16.48
C GLU A 185 8.04 -14.81 -16.35
N LEU A 186 6.98 -14.64 -15.54
CA LEU A 186 6.43 -13.31 -15.24
C LEU A 186 7.49 -12.50 -14.49
N ALA A 187 7.90 -11.40 -15.12
CA ALA A 187 9.17 -10.70 -14.95
C ALA A 187 9.77 -10.74 -13.51
N PRO A 188 11.10 -10.97 -13.37
CA PRO A 188 11.81 -10.93 -12.09
C PRO A 188 11.70 -9.57 -11.37
N ASP A 189 11.30 -8.52 -12.08
CA ASP A 189 10.98 -7.19 -11.58
C ASP A 189 9.89 -7.19 -10.48
N LEU A 190 8.96 -8.16 -10.53
CA LEU A 190 7.93 -8.42 -9.52
C LEU A 190 8.50 -9.10 -8.25
N ALA A 191 9.68 -9.72 -8.36
CA ALA A 191 10.41 -10.35 -7.24
C ALA A 191 11.41 -9.39 -6.58
N GLU A 192 11.98 -8.45 -7.33
CA GLU A 192 12.91 -7.42 -6.80
C GLU A 192 12.21 -6.24 -6.11
N THR A 193 10.89 -6.12 -6.27
CA THR A 193 10.08 -5.12 -5.58
C THR A 193 9.07 -5.83 -4.67
N PRO A 194 9.32 -5.89 -3.34
CA PRO A 194 8.38 -6.43 -2.36
C PRO A 194 6.97 -5.78 -2.40
N GLY A 195 6.82 -4.69 -3.17
CA GLY A 195 5.61 -3.93 -3.34
C GLY A 195 4.74 -4.27 -4.56
N THR A 196 5.00 -5.32 -5.33
CA THR A 196 4.28 -5.51 -6.62
C THR A 196 3.53 -6.84 -6.71
N GLN A 197 3.23 -7.48 -5.57
CA GLN A 197 2.52 -8.76 -5.52
C GLN A 197 0.98 -8.64 -5.61
N PRO A 198 0.27 -9.70 -6.08
CA PRO A 198 -1.11 -9.64 -6.58
C PRO A 198 -2.21 -9.52 -5.51
N CYS A 199 -1.88 -9.23 -4.26
CA CYS A 199 -2.89 -8.95 -3.25
C CYS A 199 -2.26 -8.21 -2.09
N LYS A 200 -2.80 -7.05 -1.72
CA LYS A 200 -2.47 -6.43 -0.43
C LYS A 200 -3.76 -6.20 0.32
N VAL A 201 -4.01 -7.12 1.25
CA VAL A 201 -5.10 -7.02 2.21
C VAL A 201 -4.60 -6.09 3.33
N GLY A 202 -5.13 -4.87 3.36
CA GLY A 202 -4.91 -3.87 4.42
C GLY A 202 -6.11 -3.76 5.35
#